data_AF-A0A382PXH8-F1
#
_entry.id   AF-A0A382PXH8-F1
#
_cell.length_a   1.000
_cell.length_b   1.000
_cell.length_c   1.000
_cell.angle_alpha   90.00
_cell.angle_beta   90.00
_cell.angle_gamma   90.00
#
_symmetry.space_group_name_H-M   'P 1'
#
loop_
_entity.id
_entity.type
_entity.pdbx_description
1 polymer ?
#
loop_
_entity_poly.entity_id
_entity_poly.type
_entity_poly.pdbx_seq_one_letter_code
_entity_poly.pdbx_strand_id
1 'polypeptide(L)'
;QSIIDSGKKATKEEIEKLAKKYTKTFSPRLISAVNDALHASQLSKEGIETVCKKGLELYDKSRVEPGQAVGIVTAQSIGEPGTQMTLRTFHTAGIAEKNVTLGLPRIIELVDARKKPATPAMDIYLDKKIKSSRESAISVARNILETAIRDLVIDVETDHSTEIILEFDSERLRSRNCTMEDVISVLESNKKFTQEAVKDNVIITLVEESDSITVNTLLNKIRKTIVKGVPEIARVTLKEENGEWVIQTTGSNLLKVLEVEGIDKFNVRTNNIFEIAIGLGIEAARNSLISELKATLENQGLEVDVRYLMLVADLMCHKGYLQQIGRHGIAGSKDSVLA
;
A
#
# COMPACT_ATOMS: atom_id res chain seq x y z
N GLN A 1 -30.74 31.80 -10.72
CA GLN A 1 -31.48 33.05 -10.45
C GLN A 1 -30.54 33.96 -9.68
N SER A 2 -30.20 35.13 -10.22
CA SER A 2 -29.41 36.13 -9.49
C SER A 2 -30.28 36.75 -8.39
N ILE A 3 -29.82 36.64 -7.14
CA ILE A 3 -30.47 37.28 -6.00
C ILE A 3 -29.99 38.74 -5.99
N ILE A 4 -30.86 39.66 -6.38
CA ILE A 4 -30.61 41.09 -6.22
C ILE A 4 -31.03 41.42 -4.79
N ASP A 5 -30.03 41.50 -3.91
CA ASP A 5 -30.25 41.78 -2.50
C ASP A 5 -30.19 43.29 -2.25
N SER A 6 -31.32 43.89 -1.86
CA SER A 6 -31.48 45.32 -1.63
C SER A 6 -31.52 45.72 -0.13
N GLY A 7 -31.24 44.77 0.77
CA GLY A 7 -31.34 44.98 2.23
C GLY A 7 -30.04 45.44 2.92
N LYS A 8 -30.18 45.98 4.15
CA LYS A 8 -29.04 46.32 5.02
C LYS A 8 -28.22 45.06 5.35
N LYS A 9 -26.90 45.19 5.30
CA LYS A 9 -25.94 44.11 5.60
C LYS A 9 -26.19 43.56 7.01
N ALA A 10 -26.36 42.24 7.11
CA ALA A 10 -26.58 41.58 8.40
C ALA A 10 -25.33 41.66 9.29
N THR A 11 -25.54 41.76 10.60
CA THR A 11 -24.44 41.73 11.58
C THR A 11 -23.94 40.31 11.82
N LYS A 12 -22.65 40.13 12.14
CA LYS A 12 -22.00 38.82 12.31
C LYS A 12 -22.74 37.91 13.31
N GLU A 13 -23.30 38.47 14.38
CA GLU A 13 -24.04 37.72 15.41
C GLU A 13 -25.40 37.19 14.91
N GLU A 14 -26.04 37.88 13.97
CA GLU A 14 -27.31 37.44 13.38
C GLU A 14 -27.10 36.30 12.37
N ILE A 15 -25.98 36.34 11.65
CA ILE A 15 -25.55 35.28 10.72
C ILE A 15 -25.31 33.99 11.49
N GLU A 16 -24.60 34.04 12.63
CA GLU A 16 -24.34 32.84 13.43
C GLU A 16 -25.61 32.23 14.05
N LYS A 17 -26.56 33.07 14.49
CA LYS A 17 -27.85 32.59 15.04
C LYS A 17 -28.70 31.91 13.96
N LEU A 18 -28.75 32.48 12.76
CA LEU A 18 -29.48 31.90 11.63
C LEU A 18 -28.79 30.64 11.10
N ALA A 19 -27.47 30.66 10.95
CA ALA A 19 -26.69 29.50 10.57
C ALA A 19 -26.93 28.36 11.55
N LYS A 20 -26.77 28.56 12.86
CA LYS A 20 -27.02 27.52 13.88
C LYS A 20 -28.42 26.92 13.84
N LYS A 21 -29.44 27.64 13.34
CA LYS A 21 -30.81 27.12 13.20
C LYS A 21 -30.91 26.14 12.03
N TYR A 22 -30.31 26.46 10.89
CA TYR A 22 -30.44 25.70 9.64
C TYR A 22 -29.29 24.70 9.41
N THR A 23 -28.18 24.81 10.15
CA THR A 23 -26.99 23.95 9.96
C THR A 23 -26.95 22.72 10.87
N LYS A 24 -27.95 22.50 11.74
CA LYS A 24 -27.99 21.34 12.66
C LYS A 24 -27.91 19.98 11.96
N THR A 25 -28.40 19.90 10.73
CA THR A 25 -28.42 18.69 9.91
C THR A 25 -27.17 18.52 9.04
N PHE A 26 -26.30 19.54 8.97
CA PHE A 26 -25.14 19.52 8.09
C PHE A 26 -23.91 18.90 8.76
N SER A 27 -23.02 18.35 7.93
CA SER A 27 -21.71 17.89 8.40
C SER A 27 -20.86 19.07 8.90
N PRO A 28 -20.03 18.91 9.94
CA PRO A 28 -19.23 20.01 10.51
C PRO A 28 -18.40 20.79 9.48
N ARG A 29 -17.88 20.11 8.46
CA ARG A 29 -17.13 20.73 7.34
C ARG A 29 -18.02 21.59 6.45
N LEU A 30 -19.25 21.14 6.19
CA LEU A 30 -20.21 21.92 5.43
C LEU A 30 -20.65 23.16 6.22
N ILE A 31 -20.79 23.03 7.55
CA ILE A 31 -21.10 24.18 8.43
C ILE A 31 -20.03 25.25 8.34
N SER A 32 -18.75 24.88 8.44
CA SER A 32 -17.65 25.86 8.34
C SER A 32 -17.61 26.53 6.97
N ALA A 33 -17.72 25.75 5.89
CA ALA A 33 -17.70 26.29 4.53
C ALA A 33 -18.88 27.24 4.25
N VAL A 34 -20.07 26.91 4.76
CA VAL A 34 -21.26 27.75 4.64
C VAL A 34 -21.08 29.04 5.45
N ASN A 35 -20.54 28.97 6.67
CA ASN A 35 -20.29 30.16 7.47
C ASN A 35 -19.27 31.10 6.79
N ASP A 36 -18.17 30.54 6.27
CA ASP A 36 -17.15 31.31 5.56
C ASP A 36 -17.74 32.01 4.30
N ALA A 37 -18.55 31.28 3.53
CA ALA A 37 -19.23 31.82 2.36
C ALA A 37 -20.29 32.90 2.71
N LEU A 38 -21.01 32.73 3.82
CA LEU A 38 -21.98 33.71 4.31
C LEU A 38 -21.29 34.99 4.82
N HIS A 39 -20.11 34.87 5.44
CA HIS A 39 -19.31 36.03 5.84
C HIS A 39 -18.73 36.77 4.64
N ALA A 40 -18.34 36.07 3.58
CA ALA A 40 -17.79 36.66 2.36
C ALA A 40 -18.85 37.38 1.49
N SER A 41 -20.10 36.90 1.50
CA SER A 41 -21.15 37.34 0.57
C SER A 41 -21.89 38.63 0.96
N GLN A 42 -21.69 39.16 2.18
CA GLN A 42 -22.26 40.44 2.67
C GLN A 42 -23.77 40.63 2.36
N LEU A 43 -24.54 39.54 2.43
CA LEU A 43 -25.97 39.53 2.15
C LEU A 43 -26.79 40.20 3.26
N SER A 44 -28.02 40.60 2.92
CA SER A 44 -29.04 41.03 3.86
C SER A 44 -29.61 39.84 4.64
N LYS A 45 -30.34 40.15 5.71
CA LYS A 45 -30.97 39.15 6.57
C LYS A 45 -31.95 38.24 5.81
N GLU A 46 -32.73 38.79 4.89
CA GLU A 46 -33.68 38.04 4.06
C GLU A 46 -32.97 37.20 2.98
N GLY A 47 -31.90 37.74 2.41
CA GLY A 47 -31.03 37.03 1.47
C GLY A 47 -30.39 35.80 2.12
N ILE A 48 -29.84 35.95 3.32
CA ILE A 48 -29.23 34.85 4.09
C ILE A 48 -30.28 33.79 4.42
N GLU A 49 -31.46 34.18 4.90
CA GLU A 49 -32.50 33.22 5.24
C GLU A 49 -32.98 32.44 4.00
N THR A 50 -33.09 33.09 2.85
CA THR A 50 -33.47 32.45 1.58
C THR A 50 -32.40 31.47 1.11
N VAL A 51 -31.13 31.84 1.19
CA VAL A 51 -29.99 30.97 0.83
C VAL A 51 -29.93 29.77 1.77
N CYS A 52 -30.06 29.96 3.08
CA CYS A 52 -30.09 28.87 4.05
C CYS A 52 -31.27 27.93 3.82
N LYS A 53 -32.49 28.46 3.55
CA LYS A 53 -33.66 27.65 3.20
C LYS A 53 -33.44 26.85 1.92
N LYS A 54 -32.89 27.48 0.88
CA LYS A 54 -32.59 26.80 -0.38
C LYS A 54 -31.50 25.73 -0.21
N GLY A 55 -30.48 26.01 0.59
CA GLY A 55 -29.43 25.06 0.92
C GLY A 55 -29.98 23.82 1.64
N LEU A 56 -30.88 24.00 2.60
CA LEU A 56 -31.53 22.90 3.30
C LEU A 56 -32.46 22.11 2.37
N GLU A 57 -33.23 22.78 1.50
CA GLU A 57 -34.06 22.12 0.49
C GLU A 57 -33.22 21.28 -0.49
N LEU A 58 -32.08 21.80 -0.95
CA LEU A 58 -31.16 21.06 -1.82
C LEU A 58 -30.53 19.87 -1.10
N TYR A 59 -30.17 20.03 0.18
CA TYR A 59 -29.62 18.96 0.99
C TYR A 59 -30.63 17.82 1.17
N ASP A 60 -31.87 18.13 1.55
CA ASP A 60 -32.93 17.13 1.71
C ASP A 60 -33.24 16.42 0.40
N LYS A 61 -33.25 17.15 -0.73
CA LYS A 61 -33.39 16.57 -2.08
C LYS A 61 -32.21 15.71 -2.52
N SER A 62 -31.02 15.92 -1.97
CA SER A 62 -29.80 15.16 -2.33
C SER A 62 -29.67 13.82 -1.59
N ARG A 63 -30.56 13.53 -0.63
CA ARG A 63 -30.56 12.27 0.12
C ARG A 63 -30.97 11.12 -0.81
N VAL A 64 -30.32 9.97 -0.62
CA VAL A 64 -30.71 8.75 -1.34
C VAL A 64 -32.10 8.29 -0.91
N GLU A 65 -32.92 7.89 -1.87
CA GLU A 65 -34.25 7.35 -1.61
C GLU A 65 -34.15 5.95 -0.95
N PRO A 66 -34.85 5.70 0.17
CA PRO A 66 -34.91 4.38 0.77
C PRO A 66 -35.45 3.33 -0.21
N GLY A 67 -34.83 2.15 -0.28
CA GLY A 67 -35.21 1.08 -1.21
C GLY A 67 -34.40 1.03 -2.50
N GLN A 68 -33.50 2.00 -2.73
CA GLN A 68 -32.57 1.97 -3.87
C GLN A 68 -31.66 0.73 -3.81
N ALA A 69 -31.53 0.03 -4.95
CA ALA A 69 -30.64 -1.13 -5.09
C ALA A 69 -29.16 -0.72 -5.22
N VAL A 70 -28.61 -0.07 -4.19
CA VAL A 70 -27.26 0.51 -4.20
C VAL A 70 -26.15 -0.49 -4.51
N GLY A 71 -26.32 -1.76 -4.13
CA GLY A 71 -25.36 -2.83 -4.44
C GLY A 71 -25.23 -3.10 -5.95
N ILE A 72 -26.35 -3.08 -6.68
CA ILE A 72 -26.35 -3.29 -8.13
C ILE A 72 -25.74 -2.10 -8.86
N VAL A 73 -26.14 -0.88 -8.46
CA VAL A 73 -25.58 0.37 -9.03
C VAL A 73 -24.07 0.42 -8.79
N THR A 74 -23.62 0.11 -7.59
CA THR A 74 -22.19 0.05 -7.24
C THR A 74 -21.43 -0.95 -8.10
N ALA A 75 -21.97 -2.16 -8.26
CA ALA A 75 -21.34 -3.19 -9.09
C ALA A 75 -21.24 -2.77 -10.56
N GLN A 76 -22.29 -2.13 -11.10
CA GLN A 76 -22.30 -1.59 -12.46
C GLN A 76 -21.30 -0.44 -12.61
N SER A 77 -21.29 0.53 -11.70
CA SER A 77 -20.41 1.70 -11.77
C SER A 77 -18.92 1.34 -11.66
N ILE A 78 -18.57 0.28 -10.94
CA ILE A 78 -17.19 -0.22 -10.85
C ILE A 78 -16.85 -1.11 -12.05
N GLY A 79 -17.82 -1.88 -12.57
CA GLY A 79 -17.63 -2.81 -13.67
C GLY A 79 -17.63 -2.17 -15.06
N GLU A 80 -18.42 -1.11 -15.27
CA GLU A 80 -18.55 -0.39 -16.55
C GLU A 80 -17.19 0.14 -17.05
N PRO A 81 -16.39 0.84 -16.22
CA PRO A 81 -15.06 1.28 -16.62
C PRO A 81 -14.15 0.12 -17.02
N GLY A 82 -14.35 -1.08 -16.44
CA GLY A 82 -13.55 -2.26 -16.75
C GLY A 82 -13.58 -2.67 -18.22
N THR A 83 -14.67 -2.39 -18.95
CA THR A 83 -14.74 -2.64 -20.40
C THR A 83 -14.10 -1.54 -21.24
N GLN A 84 -14.05 -0.33 -20.70
CA GLN A 84 -13.43 0.85 -21.32
C GLN A 84 -11.92 0.94 -21.05
N MET A 85 -11.43 0.18 -20.07
CA MET A 85 -10.01 -0.05 -19.80
C MET A 85 -9.39 -0.84 -20.94
N THR A 86 -9.20 -0.17 -22.07
CA THR A 86 -8.31 -0.61 -23.13
C THR A 86 -6.87 -0.44 -22.69
N LEU A 87 -5.95 -1.21 -23.30
CA LEU A 87 -4.51 -1.10 -23.09
C LEU A 87 -4.02 0.32 -23.42
N ARG A 88 -4.16 1.28 -22.50
CA ARG A 88 -3.33 2.49 -22.53
C ARG A 88 -1.91 2.02 -22.31
N THR A 89 -1.17 2.04 -23.40
CA THR A 89 0.13 1.41 -23.56
C THR A 89 1.15 1.98 -22.58
N PHE A 90 1.92 1.03 -22.03
CA PHE A 90 3.03 1.18 -21.10
C PHE A 90 4.19 2.00 -21.67
N HIS A 91 4.00 3.30 -21.82
CA HIS A 91 5.10 4.21 -22.12
C HIS A 91 5.05 5.44 -21.22
N THR A 92 5.27 5.24 -19.92
CA THR A 92 5.90 6.29 -19.12
C THR A 92 7.38 6.30 -19.50
N ALA A 93 7.70 6.98 -20.60
CA ALA A 93 9.08 7.13 -21.05
C ALA A 93 9.90 7.87 -19.98
N GLY A 94 10.87 7.19 -19.38
CA GLY A 94 12.03 7.84 -18.76
C GLY A 94 11.97 8.20 -17.27
N ILE A 95 11.01 7.70 -16.48
CA ILE A 95 11.02 7.89 -15.02
C ILE A 95 11.15 6.51 -14.38
N ALA A 96 12.03 6.38 -13.39
CA ALA A 96 12.24 5.18 -12.58
C ALA A 96 11.02 4.87 -11.70
N GLU A 97 9.84 4.76 -12.30
CA GLU A 97 8.61 4.42 -11.63
C GLU A 97 8.44 2.92 -11.53
N LYS A 98 8.06 2.51 -10.31
CA LYS A 98 7.54 1.21 -9.90
C LYS A 98 6.96 0.38 -11.05
N ASN A 99 7.53 -0.81 -11.27
CA ASN A 99 6.89 -1.89 -12.01
C ASN A 99 5.70 -2.43 -11.18
N VAL A 100 4.65 -1.65 -11.05
CA VAL A 100 3.40 -2.05 -10.39
C VAL A 100 2.39 -2.42 -11.47
N THR A 101 1.64 -3.49 -11.25
CA THR A 101 0.47 -3.84 -12.06
C THR A 101 -0.51 -2.67 -12.02
N LEU A 102 -0.74 -2.04 -13.16
CA LEU A 102 -1.69 -0.96 -13.33
C LEU A 102 -2.95 -1.46 -14.05
N GLY A 103 -4.05 -0.72 -13.85
CA GLY A 103 -5.28 -0.92 -14.61
C GLY A 103 -6.16 -2.05 -14.08
N LEU A 104 -6.90 -2.71 -15.00
CA LEU A 104 -7.91 -3.71 -14.66
C LEU A 104 -7.36 -4.93 -13.89
N PRO A 105 -6.18 -5.50 -14.23
CA PRO A 105 -5.64 -6.62 -13.47
C PRO A 105 -5.48 -6.28 -11.98
N ARG A 106 -5.11 -5.03 -11.67
CA ARG A 106 -4.97 -4.57 -10.30
C ARG A 106 -6.31 -4.51 -9.58
N ILE A 107 -7.36 -3.99 -10.22
CA ILE A 107 -8.71 -3.96 -9.64
C ILE A 107 -9.18 -5.39 -9.31
N ILE A 108 -8.93 -6.35 -10.21
CA ILE A 108 -9.27 -7.76 -9.99
C ILE A 108 -8.52 -8.32 -8.78
N GLU A 109 -7.21 -8.06 -8.64
CA GLU A 109 -6.45 -8.51 -7.47
C GLU A 109 -7.00 -7.99 -6.14
N LEU A 110 -7.42 -6.73 -6.12
CA LEU A 110 -7.98 -6.06 -4.94
C LEU A 110 -9.33 -6.66 -4.55
N VAL A 111 -10.24 -6.78 -5.52
CA VAL A 111 -11.59 -7.37 -5.35
C VAL A 111 -11.53 -8.85 -4.99
N ASP A 112 -10.51 -9.57 -5.48
CA ASP A 112 -10.26 -10.96 -5.14
C ASP A 112 -9.58 -11.16 -3.78
N ALA A 113 -9.20 -10.08 -3.08
CA ALA A 113 -8.48 -10.12 -1.81
C ALA A 113 -7.27 -11.06 -1.84
N ARG A 114 -6.47 -11.00 -2.91
CA ARG A 114 -5.31 -11.89 -3.07
C ARG A 114 -4.29 -11.68 -1.94
N LYS A 115 -3.83 -12.78 -1.33
CA LYS A 115 -2.83 -12.76 -0.24
C LYS A 115 -1.50 -12.14 -0.65
N LYS A 116 -1.06 -12.41 -1.89
CA LYS A 116 0.15 -11.83 -2.48
C LYS A 116 -0.22 -11.21 -3.83
N PRO A 117 -0.09 -9.89 -4.01
CA PRO A 117 -0.28 -9.27 -5.31
C PRO A 117 0.86 -9.66 -6.26
N ALA A 118 0.67 -9.51 -7.58
CA ALA A 118 1.71 -9.89 -8.55
C ALA A 118 2.98 -9.03 -8.43
N THR A 119 2.82 -7.74 -8.15
CA THR A 119 3.92 -6.79 -7.96
C THR A 119 3.74 -6.04 -6.64
N PRO A 120 4.13 -6.64 -5.50
CA PRO A 120 4.09 -5.95 -4.22
C PRO A 120 5.08 -4.78 -4.21
N ALA A 121 4.69 -3.68 -3.60
CA ALA A 121 5.50 -2.49 -3.46
C ALA A 121 5.19 -1.75 -2.15
N MET A 122 6.19 -1.05 -1.63
CA MET A 122 6.02 -0.16 -0.48
C MET A 122 6.68 1.18 -0.72
N ASP A 123 6.07 2.22 -0.16
CA ASP A 123 6.66 3.54 0.03
C ASP A 123 7.01 3.70 1.51
N ILE A 124 8.30 3.87 1.76
CA ILE A 124 8.88 3.96 3.09
C ILE A 124 9.42 5.38 3.25
N TYR A 125 8.80 6.13 4.16
CA TYR A 125 9.21 7.48 4.51
C TYR A 125 10.26 7.42 5.62
N LEU A 126 11.22 8.33 5.58
CA LEU A 126 12.28 8.42 6.58
C LEU A 126 11.87 9.36 7.73
N ASP A 127 12.47 9.17 8.90
CA ASP A 127 12.25 10.05 10.04
C ASP A 127 12.75 11.48 9.78
N LYS A 128 12.10 12.48 10.40
CA LYS A 128 12.40 13.93 10.19
C LYS A 128 13.88 14.31 10.35
N LYS A 129 14.64 13.57 11.14
CA LYS A 129 16.09 13.80 11.36
C LYS A 129 16.96 13.35 10.17
N ILE A 130 16.46 12.40 9.38
CA ILE A 130 17.19 11.65 8.36
C ILE A 130 16.73 12.04 6.94
N LYS A 131 15.50 12.57 6.81
CA LYS A 131 14.85 12.92 5.53
C LYS A 131 15.69 13.72 4.53
N SER A 132 16.60 14.57 4.98
CA SER A 132 17.42 15.45 4.12
C SER A 132 18.78 14.85 3.74
N SER A 133 19.25 13.82 4.44
CA SER A 133 20.58 13.25 4.21
C SER A 133 20.50 12.04 3.28
N ARG A 134 21.06 12.19 2.07
CA ARG A 134 21.15 11.11 1.09
C ARG A 134 21.94 9.91 1.60
N GLU A 135 23.02 10.14 2.34
CA GLU A 135 23.88 9.06 2.86
C GLU A 135 23.14 8.18 3.86
N SER A 136 22.33 8.80 4.72
CA SER A 136 21.53 8.07 5.70
C SER A 136 20.34 7.35 5.04
N ALA A 137 19.75 7.92 3.99
CA ALA A 137 18.75 7.23 3.19
C ALA A 137 19.32 5.97 2.51
N ILE A 138 20.57 6.04 2.01
CA ILE A 138 21.27 4.89 1.42
C ILE A 138 21.56 3.81 2.47
N SER A 139 21.97 4.19 3.69
CA SER A 139 22.23 3.20 4.74
C SER A 139 20.95 2.48 5.19
N VAL A 140 19.84 3.20 5.35
CA VAL A 140 18.53 2.61 5.65
C VAL A 140 18.04 1.73 4.49
N ALA A 141 18.19 2.18 3.24
CA ALA A 141 17.85 1.38 2.06
C ALA A 141 18.64 0.06 1.98
N ARG A 142 19.94 0.07 2.34
CA ARG A 142 20.76 -1.14 2.43
C ARG A 142 20.30 -2.09 3.52
N ASN A 143 19.86 -1.57 4.65
CA ASN A 143 19.33 -2.39 5.76
C ASN A 143 17.96 -3.00 5.43
N ILE A 144 17.17 -2.38 4.53
CA ILE A 144 15.87 -2.90 4.10
C ILE A 144 16.03 -3.97 3.01
N LEU A 145 16.99 -3.78 2.09
CA LEU A 145 17.22 -4.68 0.95
C LEU A 145 17.52 -6.12 1.41
N GLU A 146 16.76 -7.08 0.89
CA GLU A 146 17.01 -8.51 1.14
C GLU A 146 18.37 -8.91 0.57
N THR A 147 19.21 -9.46 1.43
CA THR A 147 20.50 -10.02 1.03
C THR A 147 20.50 -11.52 1.32
N ALA A 148 20.22 -12.29 0.27
CA ALA A 148 20.33 -13.74 0.29
C ALA A 148 21.73 -14.20 -0.17
N ILE A 149 22.14 -15.39 0.23
CA ILE A 149 23.44 -15.97 -0.15
C ILE A 149 23.61 -16.03 -1.68
N ARG A 150 22.54 -16.37 -2.42
CA ARG A 150 22.57 -16.37 -3.91
C ARG A 150 23.06 -15.05 -4.50
N ASP A 151 22.77 -13.93 -3.87
CA ASP A 151 23.11 -12.62 -4.42
C ASP A 151 24.55 -12.20 -4.12
N LEU A 152 25.17 -12.84 -3.12
CA LEU A 152 26.55 -12.58 -2.69
C LEU A 152 27.55 -13.49 -3.41
N VAL A 153 27.10 -14.67 -3.84
CA VAL A 153 27.93 -15.70 -4.47
C VAL A 153 28.19 -15.40 -5.95
N ILE A 154 29.42 -15.62 -6.40
CA ILE A 154 29.83 -15.53 -7.82
C ILE A 154 29.58 -16.88 -8.48
N ASP A 155 30.20 -17.92 -7.93
CA ASP A 155 30.08 -19.29 -8.41
C ASP A 155 29.92 -20.28 -7.26
N VAL A 156 29.33 -21.42 -7.60
CA VAL A 156 29.16 -22.54 -6.68
C VAL A 156 29.79 -23.76 -7.31
N GLU A 157 30.89 -24.20 -6.73
CA GLU A 157 31.46 -25.49 -7.06
C GLU A 157 30.88 -26.53 -6.09
N THR A 158 30.39 -27.64 -6.63
CA THR A 158 29.88 -28.75 -5.83
C THR A 158 30.57 -30.02 -6.24
N ASP A 159 31.21 -30.69 -5.30
CA ASP A 159 31.49 -32.11 -5.42
C ASP A 159 30.22 -32.85 -5.05
N HIS A 160 29.71 -33.68 -5.96
CA HIS A 160 28.38 -34.30 -5.90
C HIS A 160 28.14 -35.26 -4.71
N SER A 161 29.05 -35.29 -3.72
CA SER A 161 29.09 -36.22 -2.59
C SER A 161 29.48 -35.56 -1.24
N THR A 162 30.42 -34.62 -1.19
CA THR A 162 31.04 -34.21 0.11
C THR A 162 31.20 -32.71 0.35
N GLU A 163 31.41 -31.89 -0.68
CA GLU A 163 31.83 -30.50 -0.50
C GLU A 163 31.05 -29.52 -1.38
N ILE A 164 30.65 -28.39 -0.80
CA ILE A 164 30.08 -27.24 -1.50
C ILE A 164 31.01 -26.05 -1.24
N ILE A 165 31.64 -25.55 -2.29
CA ILE A 165 32.48 -24.35 -2.23
C ILE A 165 31.67 -23.18 -2.77
N LEU A 166 31.48 -22.17 -1.91
CA LEU A 166 30.84 -20.91 -2.28
C LEU A 166 31.92 -19.84 -2.42
N GLU A 167 32.10 -19.33 -3.63
CA GLU A 167 32.97 -18.19 -3.88
C GLU A 167 32.17 -16.88 -3.72
N PHE A 168 32.63 -16.01 -2.82
CA PHE A 168 31.96 -14.76 -2.51
C PHE A 168 32.72 -13.55 -3.04
N ASP A 169 31.98 -12.57 -3.55
CA ASP A 169 32.56 -11.31 -4.00
C ASP A 169 32.68 -10.30 -2.86
N SER A 170 33.91 -9.86 -2.58
CA SER A 170 34.18 -8.80 -1.59
C SER A 170 33.51 -7.46 -1.94
N GLU A 171 33.28 -7.15 -3.22
CA GLU A 171 32.57 -5.93 -3.64
C GLU A 171 31.06 -6.03 -3.38
N ARG A 172 30.45 -7.20 -3.63
CA ARG A 172 29.03 -7.43 -3.34
C ARG A 172 28.76 -7.38 -1.83
N LEU A 173 29.67 -7.92 -1.02
CA LEU A 173 29.60 -7.84 0.44
C LEU A 173 29.66 -6.37 0.93
N ARG A 174 30.58 -5.57 0.39
CA ARG A 174 30.70 -4.14 0.75
C ARG A 174 29.48 -3.32 0.32
N SER A 175 28.96 -3.53 -0.88
CA SER A 175 27.79 -2.79 -1.38
C SER A 175 26.53 -3.04 -0.55
N ARG A 176 26.41 -4.23 0.04
CA ARG A 176 25.29 -4.67 0.88
C ARG A 176 25.55 -4.59 2.38
N ASN A 177 26.70 -4.03 2.79
CA ASN A 177 27.09 -3.87 4.20
C ASN A 177 27.02 -5.19 5.00
N CYS A 178 27.50 -6.27 4.39
CA CYS A 178 27.56 -7.61 5.01
C CYS A 178 29.01 -7.98 5.27
N THR A 179 29.28 -8.58 6.43
CA THR A 179 30.59 -9.17 6.75
C THR A 179 30.56 -10.68 6.55
N MET A 180 31.74 -11.29 6.37
CA MET A 180 31.85 -12.76 6.33
C MET A 180 31.40 -13.39 7.66
N GLU A 181 31.56 -12.68 8.78
CA GLU A 181 31.10 -13.10 10.10
C GLU A 181 29.56 -13.24 10.16
N ASP A 182 28.83 -12.29 9.54
CA ASP A 182 27.37 -12.37 9.44
C ASP A 182 26.94 -13.63 8.66
N VAL A 183 27.63 -13.94 7.56
CA VAL A 183 27.35 -15.13 6.73
C VAL A 183 27.60 -16.41 7.52
N ILE A 184 28.72 -16.49 8.25
CA ILE A 184 29.09 -17.63 9.10
C ILE A 184 28.03 -17.85 10.17
N SER A 185 27.61 -16.81 10.91
CA SER A 185 26.62 -16.92 11.97
C SER A 185 25.26 -17.46 11.49
N VAL A 186 24.85 -17.08 10.28
CA VAL A 186 23.59 -17.51 9.68
C VAL A 186 23.67 -18.97 9.23
N LEU A 187 24.84 -19.41 8.76
CA LEU A 187 25.09 -20.79 8.34
C LEU A 187 25.27 -21.75 9.53
N GLU A 188 25.86 -21.32 10.65
CA GLU A 188 26.03 -22.11 11.88
C GLU A 188 24.70 -22.61 12.47
N SER A 189 23.61 -21.89 12.22
CA SER A 189 22.28 -22.27 12.69
C SER A 189 21.78 -23.61 12.10
N ASN A 190 22.38 -24.11 11.01
CA ASN A 190 22.06 -25.41 10.43
C ASN A 190 23.04 -26.49 10.92
N LYS A 191 22.61 -27.31 11.90
CA LYS A 191 23.35 -28.45 12.50
C LYS A 191 23.82 -29.58 11.55
N LYS A 192 23.75 -29.41 10.24
CA LYS A 192 24.03 -30.46 9.24
C LYS A 192 25.35 -30.28 8.49
N PHE A 193 26.08 -29.17 8.70
CA PHE A 193 27.33 -28.84 8.00
C PHE A 193 28.40 -28.32 8.96
N THR A 194 29.65 -28.61 8.64
CA THR A 194 30.82 -27.91 9.17
C THR A 194 31.31 -26.95 8.10
N GLN A 195 31.68 -25.74 8.48
CA GLN A 195 32.11 -24.70 7.54
C GLN A 195 33.49 -24.19 7.89
N GLU A 196 34.31 -23.99 6.86
CA GLU A 196 35.61 -23.31 6.97
C GLU A 196 35.65 -22.13 6.00
N ALA A 197 35.89 -20.94 6.53
CA ALA A 197 36.09 -19.75 5.72
C ALA A 197 37.59 -19.61 5.38
N VAL A 198 37.93 -19.70 4.10
CA VAL A 198 39.29 -19.48 3.60
C VAL A 198 39.28 -18.23 2.71
N LYS A 199 39.69 -17.09 3.29
CA LYS A 199 39.78 -15.76 2.66
C LYS A 199 38.47 -15.27 2.02
N ASP A 200 38.23 -15.67 0.77
CA ASP A 200 37.13 -15.23 -0.10
C ASP A 200 36.13 -16.38 -0.40
N ASN A 201 36.47 -17.62 0.01
CA ASN A 201 35.66 -18.81 -0.20
C ASN A 201 35.15 -19.34 1.15
N VAL A 202 33.87 -19.70 1.20
CA VAL A 202 33.33 -20.51 2.30
C VAL A 202 33.17 -21.92 1.80
N ILE A 203 33.95 -22.83 2.40
CA ILE A 203 33.85 -24.27 2.15
C ILE A 203 32.85 -24.81 3.15
N ILE A 204 31.76 -25.39 2.64
CA ILE A 204 30.74 -26.07 3.42
C ILE A 204 30.95 -27.57 3.22
N THR A 205 31.45 -28.24 4.25
CA THR A 205 31.63 -29.70 4.28
C THR A 205 30.41 -30.36 4.91
N LEU A 206 29.84 -31.36 4.23
CA LEU A 206 28.71 -32.14 4.76
C LEU A 206 29.19 -33.14 5.82
N VAL A 207 28.44 -33.27 6.92
CA VAL A 207 28.77 -34.18 8.03
C VAL A 207 28.54 -35.67 7.68
N GLU A 208 27.71 -35.95 6.66
CA GLU A 208 27.44 -37.30 6.13
C GLU A 208 27.45 -37.29 4.59
N GLU A 209 28.03 -38.32 3.96
CA GLU A 209 27.94 -38.54 2.51
C GLU A 209 26.46 -38.65 2.11
N SER A 210 26.01 -37.75 1.24
CA SER A 210 24.60 -37.62 0.89
C SER A 210 24.41 -37.71 -0.62
N ASP A 211 23.27 -38.25 -1.07
CA ASP A 211 22.95 -38.36 -2.50
C ASP A 211 22.98 -36.98 -3.20
N SER A 212 23.35 -36.94 -4.48
CA SER A 212 23.42 -35.70 -5.27
C SER A 212 22.11 -34.88 -5.28
N ILE A 213 20.95 -35.54 -5.09
CA ILE A 213 19.64 -34.87 -4.98
C ILE A 213 19.53 -34.10 -3.66
N THR A 214 20.02 -34.68 -2.57
CA THR A 214 20.00 -34.04 -1.25
C THR A 214 20.98 -32.88 -1.18
N VAL A 215 22.16 -33.01 -1.78
CA VAL A 215 23.16 -31.93 -1.93
C VAL A 215 22.57 -30.77 -2.73
N ASN A 216 21.88 -31.04 -3.84
CA ASN A 216 21.18 -30.00 -4.62
C ASN A 216 20.03 -29.33 -3.86
N THR A 217 19.26 -30.11 -3.11
CA THR A 217 18.16 -29.57 -2.27
C THR A 217 18.72 -28.66 -1.18
N LEU A 218 19.85 -29.06 -0.59
CA LEU A 218 20.56 -28.31 0.40
C LEU A 218 21.16 -27.02 -0.15
N LEU A 219 21.83 -27.11 -1.30
CA LEU A 219 22.38 -25.94 -1.98
C LEU A 219 21.27 -24.93 -2.28
N ASN A 220 20.11 -25.40 -2.72
CA ASN A 220 18.94 -24.54 -2.94
C ASN A 220 18.43 -23.89 -1.64
N LYS A 221 18.53 -24.58 -0.50
CA LYS A 221 18.19 -24.02 0.81
C LYS A 221 19.21 -22.97 1.26
N ILE A 222 20.51 -23.26 1.12
CA ILE A 222 21.61 -22.34 1.45
C ILE A 222 21.49 -21.09 0.59
N ARG A 223 21.34 -21.22 -0.73
CA ARG A 223 21.16 -20.09 -1.65
C ARG A 223 19.97 -19.18 -1.31
N LYS A 224 18.91 -19.73 -0.71
CA LYS A 224 17.72 -18.97 -0.28
C LYS A 224 17.81 -18.43 1.14
N THR A 225 18.84 -18.79 1.90
CA THR A 225 19.01 -18.32 3.27
C THR A 225 19.34 -16.83 3.23
N ILE A 226 18.62 -16.06 4.05
CA ILE A 226 18.75 -14.61 4.13
C ILE A 226 19.81 -14.30 5.19
N VAL A 227 20.82 -13.53 4.80
CA VAL A 227 21.93 -13.12 5.68
C VAL A 227 21.55 -11.83 6.41
N LYS A 228 21.05 -10.85 5.67
CA LYS A 228 20.71 -9.52 6.20
C LYS A 228 19.55 -8.91 5.43
N GLY A 229 18.81 -8.03 6.09
CA GLY A 229 17.71 -7.28 5.51
C GLY A 229 16.35 -7.90 5.75
N VAL A 230 15.34 -7.30 5.12
CA VAL A 230 13.95 -7.69 5.31
C VAL A 230 13.54 -8.73 4.26
N PRO A 231 12.96 -9.88 4.64
CA PRO A 231 12.51 -10.90 3.69
C PRO A 231 11.45 -10.37 2.72
N GLU A 232 11.47 -10.87 1.49
CA GLU A 232 10.52 -10.53 0.42
C GLU A 232 10.69 -9.12 -0.16
N ILE A 233 11.82 -8.45 0.08
CA ILE A 233 12.17 -7.14 -0.52
C ILE A 233 13.33 -7.31 -1.51
N ALA A 234 12.98 -7.53 -2.77
CA ALA A 234 13.94 -7.87 -3.82
C ALA A 234 14.75 -6.67 -4.32
N ARG A 235 14.14 -5.48 -4.38
CA ARG A 235 14.81 -4.26 -4.88
C ARG A 235 14.37 -3.03 -4.12
N VAL A 236 15.28 -2.06 -4.01
CA VAL A 236 15.05 -0.78 -3.36
C VAL A 236 15.52 0.34 -4.28
N THR A 237 14.68 1.36 -4.43
CA THR A 237 14.93 2.56 -5.24
C THR A 237 14.73 3.79 -4.36
N LEU A 238 15.66 4.75 -4.45
CA LEU A 238 15.53 6.05 -3.77
C LEU A 238 14.90 7.05 -4.72
N LYS A 239 13.82 7.70 -4.28
CA LYS A 239 13.14 8.78 -5.00
C LYS A 239 13.13 10.03 -4.14
N GLU A 240 13.37 11.18 -4.74
CA GLU A 240 13.21 12.48 -4.09
C GLU A 240 11.82 13.04 -4.42
N GLU A 241 10.99 13.25 -3.41
CA GLU A 241 9.66 13.85 -3.55
C GLU A 241 9.58 15.10 -2.67
N ASN A 242 9.34 16.27 -3.27
CA ASN A 242 9.19 17.56 -2.57
C ASN A 242 10.36 17.91 -1.63
N GLY A 243 11.59 17.51 -1.97
CA GLY A 243 12.79 17.73 -1.15
C GLY A 243 12.97 16.74 0.01
N GLU A 244 12.16 15.68 0.06
CA GLU A 244 12.32 14.57 1.00
C GLU A 244 12.72 13.27 0.26
N TRP A 245 13.65 12.51 0.83
CA TRP A 245 13.99 11.18 0.30
C TRP A 245 12.96 10.13 0.75
N VAL A 246 12.38 9.44 -0.23
CA VAL A 246 11.44 8.33 -0.04
C VAL A 246 12.08 7.06 -0.60
N ILE A 247 12.00 5.99 0.18
CA ILE A 247 12.47 4.67 -0.22
C ILE A 247 11.30 3.91 -0.85
N GLN A 248 11.43 3.55 -2.12
CA GLN A 248 10.47 2.70 -2.82
C GLN A 248 11.01 1.29 -2.92
N THR A 249 10.17 0.29 -2.65
CA THR A 249 10.57 -1.11 -2.66
C THR A 249 9.80 -1.90 -3.71
N THR A 250 10.44 -2.93 -4.27
CA THR A 250 9.79 -4.02 -5.00
C THR A 250 9.79 -5.24 -4.10
N GLY A 251 8.62 -5.64 -3.63
CA GLY A 251 8.47 -6.46 -2.44
C GLY A 251 7.60 -5.78 -1.40
N SER A 252 7.04 -6.56 -0.47
CA SER A 252 6.29 -6.02 0.66
C SER A 252 6.51 -6.90 1.89
N ASN A 253 6.95 -6.30 2.98
CA ASN A 253 6.98 -6.93 4.29
C ASN A 253 6.85 -5.86 5.40
N LEU A 254 5.65 -5.32 5.54
CA LEU A 254 5.28 -4.25 6.46
C LEU A 254 5.74 -4.52 7.89
N LEU A 255 5.46 -5.71 8.44
CA LEU A 255 5.77 -6.01 9.85
C LEU A 255 7.26 -5.88 10.14
N LYS A 256 8.10 -6.45 9.26
CA LYS A 256 9.56 -6.40 9.42
C LYS A 256 10.14 -5.03 9.07
N VAL A 257 9.56 -4.32 8.10
CA VAL A 257 9.97 -2.94 7.78
C VAL A 257 9.74 -2.02 8.98
N LEU A 258 8.66 -2.18 9.74
CA LEU A 258 8.38 -1.34 10.92
C LEU A 258 9.36 -1.57 12.09
N GLU A 259 10.10 -2.69 12.10
CA GLU A 259 11.15 -2.98 13.08
C GLU A 259 12.46 -2.23 12.76
N VAL A 260 12.68 -1.81 11.51
CA VAL A 260 13.91 -1.14 11.07
C VAL A 260 13.99 0.29 11.62
N GLU A 261 15.18 0.68 12.07
CA GLU A 261 15.46 2.01 12.61
C GLU A 261 15.60 3.08 11.52
N GLY A 262 15.16 4.31 11.82
CA GLY A 262 15.27 5.46 10.92
C GLY A 262 14.11 5.63 9.93
N ILE A 263 13.08 4.79 10.04
CA ILE A 263 11.86 4.85 9.23
C ILE A 263 10.73 5.54 10.01
N ASP A 264 9.99 6.41 9.32
CA ASP A 264 8.75 7.00 9.83
C ASP A 264 7.60 5.98 9.77
N LYS A 265 7.40 5.30 10.89
CA LYS A 265 6.42 4.22 11.06
C LYS A 265 4.97 4.63 10.80
N PHE A 266 4.64 5.92 10.88
CA PHE A 266 3.27 6.41 10.73
C PHE A 266 2.90 6.68 9.27
N ASN A 267 3.89 6.81 8.38
CA ASN A 267 3.67 7.17 6.99
C ASN A 267 3.98 6.03 6.01
N VAL A 268 4.52 4.90 6.46
CA VAL A 268 4.77 3.72 5.60
C VAL A 268 3.48 3.30 4.88
N ARG A 269 3.55 3.16 3.55
CA ARG A 269 2.44 2.66 2.73
C ARG A 269 2.84 1.41 1.98
N THR A 270 1.92 0.48 1.83
CA THR A 270 2.09 -0.70 0.98
C THR A 270 0.85 -0.90 0.13
N ASN A 271 1.04 -1.47 -1.05
CA ASN A 271 -0.05 -1.89 -1.92
C ASN A 271 -0.58 -3.30 -1.52
N ASN A 272 0.03 -3.99 -0.56
CA ASN A 272 -0.43 -5.29 -0.09
C ASN A 272 -1.45 -5.14 1.04
N ILE A 273 -2.74 -5.22 0.70
CA ILE A 273 -3.84 -5.01 1.65
C ILE A 273 -3.94 -6.15 2.67
N PHE A 274 -3.64 -7.39 2.27
CA PHE A 274 -3.71 -8.53 3.17
C PHE A 274 -2.69 -8.40 4.31
N GLU A 275 -1.50 -7.89 3.99
CA GLU A 275 -0.48 -7.59 4.97
C GLU A 275 -0.90 -6.45 5.92
N ILE A 276 -1.52 -5.38 5.40
CA ILE A 276 -2.08 -4.31 6.24
C ILE A 276 -3.14 -4.85 7.20
N ALA A 277 -4.01 -5.75 6.73
CA ALA A 277 -5.06 -6.36 7.56
C ALA A 277 -4.47 -7.12 8.74
N ILE A 278 -3.37 -7.85 8.54
CA ILE A 278 -2.68 -8.60 9.60
C ILE A 278 -1.88 -7.68 10.52
N GLY A 279 -1.16 -6.71 9.97
CA GLY A 279 -0.23 -5.89 10.75
C GLY A 279 -0.86 -4.69 11.46
N LEU A 280 -1.77 -3.97 10.78
CA LEU A 280 -2.39 -2.74 11.27
C LEU A 280 -3.88 -2.89 11.61
N GLY A 281 -4.51 -3.95 11.13
CA GLY A 281 -5.92 -4.27 11.41
C GLY A 281 -6.89 -3.93 10.27
N ILE A 282 -8.15 -4.27 10.49
CA ILE A 282 -9.18 -4.27 9.43
C ILE A 282 -9.58 -2.86 8.97
N GLU A 283 -9.67 -1.88 9.86
CA GLU A 283 -9.99 -0.50 9.47
C GLU A 283 -8.86 0.15 8.64
N ALA A 284 -7.61 -0.20 8.94
CA ALA A 284 -6.48 0.21 8.11
C ALA A 284 -6.56 -0.44 6.72
N ALA A 285 -6.89 -1.73 6.65
CA ALA A 285 -7.08 -2.44 5.39
C ALA A 285 -8.25 -1.88 4.57
N ARG A 286 -9.38 -1.56 5.21
CA ARG A 286 -10.57 -0.94 4.60
C ARG A 286 -10.23 0.40 3.96
N ASN A 287 -9.56 1.29 4.71
CA ASN A 287 -9.12 2.57 4.17
C ASN A 287 -8.09 2.40 3.05
N SER A 288 -7.13 1.49 3.20
CA SER A 288 -6.13 1.21 2.16
C SER A 288 -6.78 0.67 0.89
N LEU A 289 -7.80 -0.18 1.00
CA LEU A 289 -8.56 -0.71 -0.13
C LEU A 289 -9.28 0.40 -0.88
N ILE A 290 -9.93 1.34 -0.16
CA ILE A 290 -10.58 2.50 -0.78
C ILE A 290 -9.56 3.36 -1.52
N SER A 291 -8.42 3.69 -0.86
CA SER A 291 -7.38 4.52 -1.46
C SER A 291 -6.75 3.86 -2.69
N GLU A 292 -6.51 2.56 -2.64
CA GLU A 292 -5.88 1.81 -3.74
C GLU A 292 -6.83 1.63 -4.93
N LEU A 293 -8.11 1.31 -4.68
CA LEU A 293 -9.13 1.25 -5.73
C LEU A 293 -9.29 2.61 -6.41
N LYS A 294 -9.37 3.68 -5.61
CA LYS A 294 -9.48 5.05 -6.11
C LYS A 294 -8.26 5.42 -6.97
N ALA A 295 -7.05 5.23 -6.46
CA ALA A 295 -5.82 5.55 -7.18
C ALA A 295 -5.70 4.74 -8.49
N THR A 296 -6.11 3.47 -8.49
CA THR A 296 -6.09 2.62 -9.70
C THR A 296 -7.02 3.13 -10.78
N LEU A 297 -8.21 3.62 -10.41
CA LEU A 297 -9.19 4.19 -11.34
C LEU A 297 -8.75 5.58 -11.84
N GLU A 298 -8.28 6.46 -10.94
CA GLU A 298 -7.80 7.81 -11.28
C GLU A 298 -6.58 7.76 -12.21
N ASN A 299 -5.64 6.83 -12.00
CA ASN A 299 -4.48 6.63 -12.87
C ASN A 299 -4.87 6.25 -14.32
N GLN A 300 -6.10 5.77 -14.52
CA GLN A 300 -6.65 5.41 -15.83
C GLN A 300 -7.54 6.52 -16.41
N GLY A 301 -7.66 7.65 -15.71
CA GLY A 301 -8.52 8.77 -16.07
C GLY A 301 -10.01 8.45 -15.92
N LEU A 302 -10.35 7.47 -15.08
CA LEU A 302 -11.72 7.05 -14.82
C LEU A 302 -12.13 7.56 -13.44
N GLU A 303 -13.19 8.36 -13.39
CA GLU A 303 -13.75 8.86 -12.14
C GLU A 303 -14.95 8.02 -11.73
N VAL A 304 -14.81 7.32 -10.61
CA VAL A 304 -15.91 6.63 -9.94
C VAL A 304 -16.12 7.29 -8.59
N ASP A 305 -17.38 7.49 -8.22
CA ASP A 305 -17.71 8.09 -6.93
C ASP A 305 -17.19 7.24 -5.77
N VAL A 306 -16.52 7.90 -4.81
CA VAL A 306 -15.92 7.25 -3.65
C VAL A 306 -16.93 6.45 -2.80
N ARG A 307 -18.21 6.83 -2.82
CA ARG A 307 -19.27 6.13 -2.08
C ARG A 307 -19.42 4.68 -2.53
N TYR A 308 -19.24 4.41 -3.82
CA TYR A 308 -19.26 3.05 -4.37
C TYR A 308 -18.05 2.24 -3.92
N LEU A 309 -16.87 2.87 -3.89
CA LEU A 309 -15.63 2.24 -3.40
C LEU A 309 -15.71 1.95 -1.89
N MET A 310 -16.31 2.86 -1.11
CA MET A 310 -16.58 2.67 0.31
C MET A 310 -17.52 1.48 0.54
N LEU A 311 -18.63 1.39 -0.20
CA LEU A 311 -19.57 0.29 -0.06
C LEU A 311 -18.90 -1.07 -0.32
N VAL A 312 -18.05 -1.15 -1.35
CA VAL A 312 -17.28 -2.36 -1.66
C VAL A 312 -16.31 -2.71 -0.54
N ALA A 313 -15.53 -1.73 -0.06
CA ALA A 313 -14.55 -1.96 1.00
C ALA A 313 -15.21 -2.38 2.32
N ASP A 314 -16.32 -1.75 2.68
CA ASP A 314 -17.10 -2.08 3.87
C ASP A 314 -17.66 -3.51 3.76
N LEU A 315 -18.22 -3.88 2.60
CA LEU A 315 -18.71 -5.24 2.34
C LEU A 315 -17.60 -6.28 2.47
N MET A 316 -16.39 -5.99 1.97
CA MET A 316 -15.23 -6.89 2.06
C MET A 316 -14.67 -7.03 3.48
N CYS A 317 -14.93 -6.06 4.37
CA CYS A 317 -14.35 -6.02 5.72
C CYS A 317 -15.36 -6.32 6.84
N HIS A 318 -16.65 -6.45 6.55
CA HIS A 318 -17.72 -6.46 7.56
C HIS A 318 -17.65 -7.61 8.60
N LYS A 319 -17.06 -8.76 8.26
CA LYS A 319 -16.93 -9.91 9.20
C LYS A 319 -15.72 -9.82 10.15
N GLY A 320 -14.97 -8.71 10.11
CA GLY A 320 -13.75 -8.57 10.92
C GLY A 320 -12.53 -9.28 10.33
N TYR A 321 -12.59 -9.70 9.07
CA TYR A 321 -11.46 -10.15 8.26
C TYR A 321 -11.71 -9.79 6.79
N LEU A 322 -10.64 -9.66 6.00
CA LEU A 322 -10.75 -9.31 4.58
C LEU A 322 -11.28 -10.50 3.77
N GLN A 323 -12.39 -10.30 3.07
CA GLN A 323 -13.05 -11.33 2.26
C GLN A 323 -12.92 -11.05 0.75
N GLN A 324 -12.73 -12.11 -0.03
CA GLN A 324 -12.88 -12.09 -1.48
C GLN A 324 -14.37 -11.87 -1.86
N ILE A 325 -14.64 -11.14 -2.93
CA ILE A 325 -16.02 -10.92 -3.42
C ILE A 325 -16.63 -12.17 -4.07
N GLY A 326 -15.80 -12.97 -4.73
CA GLY A 326 -16.20 -14.19 -5.46
C GLY A 326 -16.67 -15.36 -4.59
N ARG A 327 -16.74 -16.54 -5.23
CA ARG A 327 -17.38 -17.76 -4.70
C ARG A 327 -16.83 -18.28 -3.37
N HIS A 328 -15.57 -18.02 -3.04
CA HIS A 328 -14.96 -18.51 -1.80
C HIS A 328 -15.04 -17.50 -0.65
N GLY A 329 -15.66 -16.34 -0.88
CA GLY A 329 -15.86 -15.31 0.15
C GLY A 329 -17.32 -14.88 0.21
N ILE A 330 -17.60 -13.64 -0.15
CA ILE A 330 -18.91 -13.01 0.04
C ILE A 330 -20.00 -13.79 -0.69
N ALA A 331 -19.82 -14.09 -1.99
CA ALA A 331 -20.84 -14.78 -2.78
C ALA A 331 -21.15 -16.20 -2.27
N GLY A 332 -20.14 -16.94 -1.80
CA GLY A 332 -20.34 -18.29 -1.26
C GLY A 332 -20.84 -18.33 0.18
N SER A 333 -20.68 -17.24 0.93
CA SER A 333 -21.14 -17.13 2.31
C SER A 333 -22.59 -16.64 2.44
N LYS A 334 -23.33 -16.58 1.34
CA LYS A 334 -24.77 -16.26 1.36
C LYS A 334 -25.55 -17.43 1.97
N ASP A 335 -26.54 -17.10 2.80
CA ASP A 335 -27.29 -18.10 3.57
C ASP A 335 -28.23 -18.97 2.72
N SER A 336 -28.67 -18.47 1.56
CA SER A 336 -29.56 -19.20 0.65
C SER A 336 -28.78 -19.90 -0.43
N VAL A 337 -28.95 -21.23 -0.53
CA VAL A 337 -28.36 -22.08 -1.59
C VAL A 337 -28.87 -21.71 -2.98
N LEU A 338 -30.02 -21.02 -3.07
CA LEU A 338 -30.61 -20.55 -4.33
C LEU A 338 -29.99 -19.23 -4.84
N ALA A 339 -29.10 -18.57 -4.08
CA ALA A 339 -28.68 -17.18 -4.28
C ALA A 339 -27.21 -16.98 -4.69
#